data_AF-S9PZ99-F1
#
_entry.id   AF-S9PZ99-F1
#
_cell.length_a   1.000
_cell.length_b   1.000
_cell.length_c   1.000
_cell.angle_alpha   90.00
_cell.angle_beta   90.00
_cell.angle_gamma   90.00
#
_symmetry.space_group_name_H-M   'P 1'
#
loop_
_entity.id
_entity.type
_entity.pdbx_description
1 polymer ?
#
loop_
_entity_poly.entity_id
_entity_poly.type
_entity_poly.pdbx_seq_one_letter_code
_entity_poly.pdbx_strand_id
1 'polypeptide(L)'
;MNEQEENYMKEDHLTKENRPDQDDDSMEIEKTEGSTAHRDQNGKQHSLEGKEPVENKRGKRMFGALLGTLGKFQKEAERERQSQTRSRRAELEEKLAKRQQEEKKEFELQEAKEREQREKELTEERKIVMDDIDLDLKDLKQTLRKQESTFLKTDTEPHLYYRPYYLLPSQKAYLDQVKEEKD
;
A
#
# COMPACT_ATOMS: atom_id res chain seq x y z
N MET A 1 -10.98 26.14 -39.92
CA MET A 1 -11.51 24.82 -40.28
C MET A 1 -11.06 23.89 -39.18
N ASN A 2 -12.00 23.56 -38.30
CA ASN A 2 -11.84 22.69 -37.15
C ASN A 2 -11.91 21.24 -37.63
N GLU A 3 -11.00 20.42 -37.16
CA GLU A 3 -11.19 18.96 -37.10
C GLU A 3 -11.00 18.56 -35.63
N GLN A 4 -12.01 18.90 -34.85
CA GLN A 4 -12.40 18.18 -33.65
C GLN A 4 -13.71 17.50 -34.00
N GLU A 5 -13.82 16.21 -33.72
CA GLU A 5 -15.03 15.43 -33.40
C GLU A 5 -14.87 14.01 -33.93
N GLU A 6 -14.35 13.09 -33.12
CA GLU A 6 -14.99 11.79 -32.98
C GLU A 6 -15.00 11.40 -31.50
N ASN A 7 -16.14 11.72 -30.90
CA ASN A 7 -16.68 11.10 -29.71
C ASN A 7 -16.73 9.58 -29.89
N TYR A 8 -16.06 8.84 -29.01
CA TYR A 8 -16.49 7.49 -28.63
C TYR A 8 -16.51 7.36 -27.11
N MET A 9 -17.59 7.90 -26.54
CA MET A 9 -18.11 7.44 -25.25
C MET A 9 -18.75 6.07 -25.45
N LYS A 10 -18.20 5.04 -24.80
CA LYS A 10 -18.97 3.89 -24.34
C LYS A 10 -18.59 3.65 -22.89
N GLU A 11 -19.41 4.21 -22.02
CA GLU A 11 -19.64 3.68 -20.68
C GLU A 11 -20.02 2.21 -20.83
N ASP A 12 -19.38 1.33 -20.06
CA ASP A 12 -20.15 0.52 -19.12
C ASP A 12 -19.29 -0.39 -18.22
N HIS A 13 -19.68 -0.41 -16.94
CA HIS A 13 -19.48 -1.46 -15.92
C HIS A 13 -18.23 -1.42 -15.01
N LEU A 14 -18.43 -0.78 -13.85
CA LEU A 14 -18.21 -1.29 -12.48
C LEU A 14 -17.08 -2.33 -12.26
N THR A 15 -16.03 -1.91 -11.53
CA THR A 15 -15.53 -2.72 -10.40
C THR A 15 -15.20 -1.82 -9.22
N LYS A 16 -15.94 -2.10 -8.15
CA LYS A 16 -16.01 -1.51 -6.82
C LYS A 16 -14.65 -1.17 -6.20
N GLU A 17 -14.65 -0.01 -5.55
CA GLU A 17 -13.73 0.43 -4.50
C GLU A 17 -13.48 -0.69 -3.47
N ASN A 18 -12.22 -1.03 -3.23
CA ASN A 18 -11.81 -1.73 -2.00
C ASN A 18 -11.69 -0.68 -0.88
N ARG A 19 -12.79 -0.45 -0.16
CA ARG A 19 -12.75 0.14 1.18
C ARG A 19 -12.47 -0.97 2.19
N PRO A 20 -11.68 -0.73 3.24
CA PRO A 20 -11.48 -1.71 4.30
C PRO A 20 -12.67 -1.62 5.27
N ASP A 21 -13.64 -2.51 5.10
CA ASP A 21 -14.67 -2.70 6.13
C ASP A 21 -14.08 -3.62 7.22
N GLN A 22 -13.69 -2.99 8.32
CA GLN A 22 -13.66 -3.62 9.63
C GLN A 22 -15.09 -3.60 10.15
N ASP A 23 -15.71 -4.78 10.29
CA ASP A 23 -16.66 -5.06 11.35
C ASP A 23 -16.71 -6.58 11.57
N ASP A 24 -16.19 -6.93 12.75
CA ASP A 24 -16.46 -8.07 13.62
C ASP A 24 -17.54 -9.07 13.14
N ASP A 25 -17.13 -10.14 12.45
CA ASP A 25 -17.92 -11.36 12.34
C ASP A 25 -17.17 -12.51 13.02
N SER A 26 -17.68 -12.83 14.20
CA SER A 26 -17.34 -13.96 15.04
C SER A 26 -17.17 -15.25 14.23
N MET A 27 -16.01 -15.88 14.37
CA MET A 27 -15.80 -17.25 13.94
C MET A 27 -16.81 -18.17 14.65
N GLU A 28 -17.87 -18.59 13.95
CA GLU A 28 -18.60 -19.80 14.30
C GLU A 28 -17.66 -20.99 14.10
N ILE A 29 -16.89 -21.30 15.15
CA ILE A 29 -16.24 -22.59 15.30
C ILE A 29 -17.38 -23.58 15.46
N GLU A 30 -17.75 -24.26 14.37
CA GLU A 30 -18.57 -25.47 14.43
C GLU A 30 -17.91 -26.41 15.43
N LYS A 31 -18.51 -26.47 16.63
CA LYS A 31 -18.29 -27.53 17.61
C LYS A 31 -18.89 -28.79 17.00
N THR A 32 -18.15 -29.42 16.09
CA THR A 32 -18.37 -30.82 15.77
C THR A 32 -17.93 -31.60 17.00
N GLU A 33 -18.91 -31.80 17.89
CA GLU A 33 -18.84 -32.72 19.01
C GLU A 33 -18.68 -34.15 18.47
N GLY A 34 -17.44 -34.49 18.12
CA GLY A 34 -17.00 -35.85 17.88
C GLY A 34 -17.00 -36.59 19.21
N SER A 35 -18.16 -37.16 19.53
CA SER A 35 -18.43 -38.14 20.57
C SER A 35 -17.24 -39.06 20.86
N THR A 36 -16.41 -38.69 21.85
CA THR A 36 -15.60 -39.66 22.59
C THR A 36 -16.55 -40.36 23.56
N ALA A 37 -17.22 -41.38 23.03
CA ALA A 37 -17.93 -42.36 23.82
C ALA A 37 -16.91 -43.06 24.73
N HIS A 38 -16.65 -42.48 25.90
CA HIS A 38 -16.08 -43.17 27.04
C HIS A 38 -17.14 -44.16 27.51
N ARG A 39 -17.22 -45.28 26.79
CA ARG A 39 -17.87 -46.50 27.21
C ARG A 39 -17.04 -47.03 28.37
N ASP A 40 -17.33 -46.53 29.57
CA ASP A 40 -16.98 -47.18 30.83
C ASP A 40 -17.75 -48.50 30.87
N GLN A 41 -17.22 -49.50 30.16
CA GLN A 41 -17.48 -50.87 30.51
C GLN A 41 -16.69 -51.12 31.79
N ASN A 42 -17.36 -50.83 32.91
CA ASN A 42 -17.08 -51.43 34.19
C ASN A 42 -17.36 -52.94 34.05
N GLY A 43 -16.48 -53.62 33.32
CA GLY A 43 -16.35 -55.06 33.31
C GLY A 43 -15.80 -55.43 34.68
N LYS A 44 -16.70 -55.54 35.66
CA LYS A 44 -16.49 -56.41 36.82
C LYS A 44 -16.24 -57.81 36.25
N GLN A 45 -14.99 -58.06 35.90
CA GLN A 45 -14.49 -59.41 35.75
C GLN A 45 -14.72 -60.05 37.10
N HIS A 46 -15.72 -60.93 37.15
CA HIS A 46 -15.82 -61.91 38.20
C HIS A 46 -14.44 -62.57 38.30
N SER A 47 -13.70 -62.20 39.36
CA SER A 47 -12.53 -62.93 39.78
C SER A 47 -13.05 -64.32 40.11
N LEU A 48 -12.94 -65.24 39.15
CA LEU A 48 -12.98 -66.66 39.41
C LEU A 48 -11.86 -66.89 40.41
N GLU A 49 -12.27 -66.94 41.68
CA GLU A 49 -11.42 -67.14 42.84
C GLU A 49 -11.06 -68.63 42.91
N GLY A 50 -10.50 -69.13 41.82
CA GLY A 50 -9.60 -70.27 41.86
C GLY A 50 -8.29 -69.76 42.44
N LYS A 51 -7.74 -70.48 43.42
CA LYS A 51 -6.38 -70.29 43.94
C LYS A 51 -5.37 -70.49 42.80
N GLU A 52 -5.22 -69.47 41.97
CA GLU A 52 -4.07 -69.32 41.08
C GLU A 52 -2.82 -69.32 41.96
N PRO A 53 -1.80 -70.13 41.62
CA PRO A 53 -0.57 -70.18 42.40
C PRO A 53 0.00 -68.77 42.51
N VAL A 54 0.54 -68.43 43.68
CA VAL A 54 1.05 -67.07 44.00
C VAL A 54 2.02 -66.55 42.92
N GLU A 55 2.74 -67.46 42.28
CA GLU A 55 3.64 -67.21 41.14
C GLU A 55 2.93 -66.67 39.90
N ASN A 56 1.74 -67.17 39.54
CA ASN A 56 0.98 -66.69 38.38
C ASN A 56 0.43 -65.28 38.61
N LYS A 57 -0.03 -64.97 39.83
CA LYS A 57 -0.47 -63.61 40.20
C LYS A 57 0.71 -62.62 40.16
N ARG A 58 1.88 -63.05 40.65
CA ARG A 58 3.11 -62.26 40.56
C ARG A 58 3.55 -62.08 39.11
N GLY A 59 3.51 -63.12 38.28
CA GLY A 59 3.84 -63.08 36.85
C GLY A 59 2.96 -62.11 36.07
N LYS A 60 1.63 -62.17 36.26
CA LYS A 60 0.67 -61.22 35.68
C LYS A 60 0.96 -59.78 36.10
N ARG A 61 1.29 -59.55 37.37
CA ARG A 61 1.63 -58.22 37.90
C ARG A 61 2.96 -57.68 37.35
N MET A 62 3.98 -58.53 37.26
CA MET A 62 5.30 -58.18 36.71
C MET A 62 5.20 -57.89 35.21
N PHE A 63 4.45 -58.70 34.46
CA PHE A 63 4.22 -58.51 33.03
C PHE A 63 3.38 -57.26 32.74
N GLY A 64 2.33 -57.00 33.54
CA GLY A 64 1.56 -55.77 33.45
C GLY A 64 2.37 -54.52 33.79
N ALA A 65 3.28 -54.60 34.77
CA ALA A 65 4.22 -53.52 35.07
C ALA A 65 5.17 -53.26 33.89
N LEU A 66 5.68 -54.31 33.25
CA LEU A 66 6.57 -54.22 32.08
C LEU A 66 5.88 -53.64 30.83
N LEU A 67 4.63 -54.05 30.55
CA LEU A 67 3.83 -53.46 29.47
C LEU A 67 3.46 -52.00 29.77
N GLY A 68 3.18 -51.69 31.04
CA GLY A 68 2.93 -50.33 31.50
C GLY A 68 4.15 -49.43 31.33
N THR A 69 5.37 -49.92 31.57
CA THR A 69 6.59 -49.14 31.32
C THR A 69 6.87 -49.00 29.83
N LEU A 70 6.67 -50.05 29.02
CA LEU A 70 6.83 -49.97 27.55
C LEU A 70 5.89 -48.94 26.92
N GLY A 71 4.64 -48.88 27.37
CA GLY A 71 3.68 -47.86 26.92
C GLY A 71 4.05 -46.44 27.37
N LYS A 72 4.72 -46.28 28.52
CA LYS A 72 5.28 -44.98 28.94
C LYS A 72 6.46 -44.57 28.05
N PHE A 73 7.38 -45.49 27.75
CA PHE A 73 8.50 -45.23 26.84
C PHE A 73 8.04 -44.85 25.43
N GLN A 74 7.00 -45.51 24.89
CA GLN A 74 6.43 -45.11 23.59
C GLN A 74 5.85 -43.70 23.62
N LYS A 75 5.09 -43.35 24.67
CA LYS A 75 4.51 -42.01 24.83
C LYS A 75 5.58 -40.94 25.01
N GLU A 76 6.65 -41.22 25.75
CA GLU A 76 7.77 -40.31 25.92
C GLU A 76 8.54 -40.11 24.61
N ALA A 77 8.81 -41.18 23.85
CA ALA A 77 9.45 -41.10 22.54
C ALA A 77 8.58 -40.32 21.51
N GLU A 78 7.26 -40.50 21.53
CA GLU A 78 6.35 -39.71 20.70
C GLU A 78 6.34 -38.23 21.10
N ARG A 79 6.29 -37.92 22.40
CA ARG A 79 6.37 -36.53 22.89
C ARG A 79 7.68 -35.86 22.49
N GLU A 80 8.80 -36.57 22.57
CA GLU A 80 10.10 -36.04 22.18
C GLU A 80 10.17 -35.76 20.66
N ARG A 81 9.67 -36.69 19.84
CA ARG A 81 9.54 -36.48 18.38
C ARG A 81 8.64 -35.30 18.04
N GLN A 82 7.52 -35.16 18.73
CA GLN A 82 6.61 -34.01 18.56
C GLN A 82 7.28 -32.70 18.98
N SER A 83 8.01 -32.69 20.08
CA SER A 83 8.76 -31.52 20.57
C SER A 83 9.84 -31.08 19.57
N GLN A 84 10.66 -32.02 19.07
CA GLN A 84 11.67 -31.74 18.05
C GLN A 84 11.04 -31.22 16.75
N THR A 85 9.92 -31.82 16.33
CA THR A 85 9.18 -31.36 15.15
C THR A 85 8.65 -29.94 15.34
N ARG A 86 8.15 -29.62 16.54
CA ARG A 86 7.66 -28.29 16.90
C ARG A 86 8.79 -27.25 16.91
N SER A 87 9.97 -27.59 17.45
CA SER A 87 11.17 -26.73 17.40
C SER A 87 11.57 -26.43 15.96
N ARG A 88 11.67 -27.47 15.12
CA ARG A 88 12.02 -27.30 13.70
C ARG A 88 11.02 -26.44 12.95
N ARG A 89 9.71 -26.60 13.22
CA ARG A 89 8.67 -25.75 12.65
C ARG A 89 8.82 -24.30 13.09
N ALA A 90 9.06 -24.05 14.37
CA ALA A 90 9.28 -22.70 14.90
C ALA A 90 10.52 -22.03 14.29
N GLU A 91 11.63 -22.77 14.14
CA GLU A 91 12.85 -22.26 13.49
C GLU A 91 12.63 -21.93 12.00
N LEU A 92 11.83 -22.74 11.30
CA LEU A 92 11.45 -22.48 9.91
C LEU A 92 10.56 -21.24 9.79
N GLU A 93 9.57 -21.11 10.68
CA GLU A 93 8.67 -19.97 10.74
C GLU A 93 9.44 -18.67 11.05
N GLU A 94 10.38 -18.70 12.00
CA GLU A 94 11.22 -17.55 12.31
C GLU A 94 12.09 -17.13 11.12
N LYS A 95 12.69 -18.09 10.41
CA LYS A 95 13.48 -17.81 9.20
C LYS A 95 12.62 -17.22 8.08
N LEU A 96 11.41 -17.74 7.90
CA LEU A 96 10.47 -17.23 6.91
C LEU A 96 10.03 -15.80 7.25
N ALA A 97 9.70 -15.54 8.52
CA ALA A 97 9.33 -14.23 8.99
C ALA A 97 10.46 -13.20 8.81
N LYS A 98 11.72 -13.59 9.09
CA LYS A 98 12.89 -12.72 8.87
C LYS A 98 13.04 -12.34 7.39
N ARG A 99 12.96 -13.31 6.48
CA ARG A 99 13.02 -13.06 5.03
C ARG A 99 11.89 -12.15 4.56
N GLN A 100 10.66 -12.40 5.01
CA GLN A 100 9.53 -11.54 4.68
C GLN A 100 9.71 -10.10 5.20
N GLN A 101 10.32 -9.92 6.38
CA GLN A 101 10.62 -8.59 6.89
C GLN A 101 11.72 -7.89 6.09
N GLU A 102 12.75 -8.62 5.65
CA GLU A 102 13.80 -8.09 4.79
C GLU A 102 13.25 -7.67 3.42
N GLU A 103 12.49 -8.54 2.76
CA GLU A 103 11.84 -8.24 1.48
C GLU A 103 10.89 -7.03 1.58
N LYS A 104 10.10 -6.93 2.65
CA LYS A 104 9.24 -5.76 2.89
C LYS A 104 10.04 -4.48 3.03
N LYS A 105 11.14 -4.49 3.78
CA LYS A 105 12.01 -3.31 3.95
C LYS A 105 12.68 -2.90 2.65
N GLU A 106 13.13 -3.86 1.86
CA GLU A 106 13.71 -3.60 0.54
C GLU A 106 12.68 -2.98 -0.42
N PHE A 107 11.47 -3.53 -0.43
CA PHE A 107 10.37 -3.00 -1.22
C PHE A 107 9.98 -1.59 -0.79
N GLU A 108 9.80 -1.34 0.51
CA GLU A 108 9.50 -0.01 1.05
C GLU A 108 10.61 1.00 0.70
N LEU A 109 11.87 0.60 0.77
CA LEU A 109 13.00 1.46 0.40
C LEU A 109 13.00 1.76 -1.11
N GLN A 110 12.69 0.78 -1.94
CA GLN A 110 12.61 0.96 -3.39
C GLN A 110 11.44 1.87 -3.76
N GLU A 111 10.26 1.65 -3.17
CA GLU A 111 9.07 2.49 -3.38
C GLU A 111 9.34 3.94 -2.94
N ALA A 112 10.00 4.13 -1.80
CA ALA A 112 10.38 5.46 -1.33
C ALA A 112 11.33 6.17 -2.31
N LYS A 113 12.32 5.45 -2.86
CA LYS A 113 13.25 6.01 -3.86
C LYS A 113 12.56 6.35 -5.17
N GLU A 114 11.69 5.48 -5.67
CA GLU A 114 10.92 5.73 -6.89
C GLU A 114 9.98 6.93 -6.72
N ARG A 115 9.36 7.06 -5.54
CA ARG A 115 8.53 8.22 -5.20
C ARG A 115 9.35 9.51 -5.17
N GLU A 116 10.51 9.50 -4.51
CA GLU A 116 11.39 10.66 -4.45
C GLU A 116 11.89 11.07 -5.85
N GLN A 117 12.23 10.11 -6.70
CA GLN A 117 12.63 10.37 -8.09
C GLN A 117 11.49 11.00 -8.89
N ARG A 118 10.29 10.43 -8.81
CA ARG A 118 9.09 10.97 -9.48
C ARG A 118 8.76 12.38 -8.99
N GLU A 119 8.88 12.63 -7.69
CA GLU A 119 8.68 13.97 -7.14
C GLU A 119 9.71 14.97 -7.67
N LYS A 120 10.98 14.58 -7.74
CA LYS A 120 12.04 15.43 -8.32
C LYS A 120 11.76 15.76 -9.78
N GLU A 121 11.49 14.74 -10.61
CA GLU A 121 11.15 14.91 -12.02
C GLU A 121 9.97 15.88 -12.21
N LEU A 122 8.87 15.67 -11.47
CA LEU A 122 7.71 16.55 -11.52
C LEU A 122 8.04 17.98 -11.08
N THR A 123 8.90 18.17 -10.08
CA THR A 123 9.30 19.52 -9.66
C THR A 123 10.20 20.20 -10.69
N GLU A 124 11.05 19.45 -11.39
CA GLU A 124 11.91 19.98 -12.45
C GLU A 124 11.08 20.38 -13.67
N GLU A 125 10.15 19.51 -14.11
CA GLU A 125 9.21 19.83 -15.18
C GLU A 125 8.38 21.07 -14.86
N ARG A 126 7.86 21.18 -13.63
CA ARG A 126 7.13 22.36 -13.19
C ARG A 126 7.97 23.63 -13.26
N LYS A 127 9.26 23.58 -12.87
CA LYS A 127 10.15 24.74 -12.96
C LYS A 127 10.34 25.17 -14.40
N ILE A 128 10.60 24.23 -15.31
CA ILE A 128 10.77 24.52 -16.74
C ILE A 128 9.52 25.22 -17.29
N VAL A 129 8.33 24.69 -17.02
CA VAL A 129 7.08 25.29 -17.48
C VAL A 129 6.87 26.70 -16.90
N MET A 130 7.20 26.91 -15.63
CA MET A 130 7.09 28.25 -15.03
C MET A 130 8.09 29.23 -15.65
N ASP A 131 9.33 28.80 -15.91
CA ASP A 131 10.35 29.62 -16.55
C ASP A 131 9.94 30.01 -17.98
N ASP A 132 9.34 29.07 -18.74
CA ASP A 132 8.80 29.33 -20.07
C ASP A 132 7.65 30.36 -20.04
N ILE A 133 6.71 30.21 -19.10
CA ILE A 133 5.62 31.17 -18.90
C ILE A 133 6.19 32.56 -18.54
N ASP A 134 7.22 32.62 -17.70
CA ASP A 134 7.84 33.88 -17.31
C ASP A 134 8.56 34.56 -18.47
N LEU A 135 9.15 33.79 -19.40
CA LEU A 135 9.72 34.31 -20.64
C LEU A 135 8.62 34.86 -21.55
N ASP A 136 7.56 34.10 -21.80
CA ASP A 136 6.42 34.54 -22.60
C ASP A 136 5.78 35.81 -22.05
N LEU A 137 5.65 35.92 -20.72
CA LEU A 137 5.14 37.12 -20.05
C LEU A 137 6.08 38.32 -20.20
N LYS A 138 7.40 38.13 -20.19
CA LYS A 138 8.37 39.20 -20.43
C LYS A 138 8.27 39.69 -21.87
N ASP A 139 8.18 38.79 -22.83
CA ASP A 139 8.04 39.11 -24.24
C ASP A 139 6.72 39.83 -24.52
N LEU A 140 5.61 39.35 -23.92
CA LEU A 140 4.33 40.03 -24.00
C LEU A 140 4.39 41.44 -23.38
N LYS A 141 5.02 41.61 -22.22
CA LYS A 141 5.20 42.93 -21.61
C LYS A 141 6.04 43.86 -22.49
N GLN A 142 7.10 43.34 -23.11
CA GLN A 142 7.94 44.13 -24.01
C GLN A 142 7.18 44.54 -25.27
N THR A 143 6.42 43.63 -25.88
CA THR A 143 5.59 43.94 -27.05
C THR A 143 4.49 44.95 -26.70
N LEU A 144 3.82 44.80 -25.57
CA LEU A 144 2.85 45.78 -25.08
C LEU A 144 3.48 47.15 -24.85
N ARG A 145 4.65 47.24 -24.19
CA ARG A 145 5.35 48.52 -24.00
C ARG A 145 5.69 49.22 -25.31
N LYS A 146 6.13 48.45 -26.31
CA LYS A 146 6.41 48.94 -27.68
C LYS A 146 5.13 49.39 -28.39
N GLN A 147 4.00 48.73 -28.15
CA GLN A 147 2.72 49.17 -28.71
C GLN A 147 2.23 50.44 -28.02
N GLU A 148 2.30 50.52 -26.69
CA GLU A 148 1.90 51.69 -25.91
C GLU A 148 2.63 52.97 -26.33
N SER A 149 3.92 52.89 -26.69
CA SER A 149 4.70 54.05 -27.16
C SER A 149 4.19 54.63 -28.49
N THR A 150 3.31 53.91 -29.19
CA THR A 150 2.70 54.36 -30.44
C THR A 150 1.42 55.17 -30.23
N PHE A 151 0.82 55.14 -29.03
CA PHE A 151 -0.46 55.77 -28.72
C PHE A 151 -0.33 56.90 -27.70
N LEU A 152 -1.21 57.90 -27.81
CA LEU A 152 -1.39 58.93 -26.79
C LEU A 152 -2.32 58.39 -25.70
N LYS A 153 -2.17 58.89 -24.46
CA LYS A 153 -2.99 58.50 -23.31
C LYS A 153 -3.87 59.64 -22.82
N THR A 154 -5.04 59.32 -22.27
CA THR A 154 -5.90 60.27 -21.55
C THR A 154 -5.47 60.43 -20.10
N ASP A 155 -5.81 61.57 -19.48
CA ASP A 155 -5.53 61.83 -18.06
C ASP A 155 -6.55 61.19 -17.10
N THR A 156 -7.58 60.53 -17.65
CA THR A 156 -8.61 59.83 -16.88
C THR A 156 -8.10 58.52 -16.31
N GLU A 157 -8.69 58.06 -15.21
CA GLU A 157 -8.49 56.71 -14.68
C GLU A 157 -9.75 55.88 -14.93
N PRO A 158 -9.71 54.83 -15.78
CA PRO A 158 -8.56 54.27 -16.47
C PRO A 158 -8.06 55.09 -17.67
N HIS A 159 -6.77 54.99 -17.95
CA HIS A 159 -6.13 55.61 -19.12
C HIS A 159 -6.61 54.96 -20.41
N LEU A 160 -7.03 55.78 -21.37
CA LEU A 160 -7.43 55.34 -22.71
C LEU A 160 -6.30 55.66 -23.69
N TYR A 161 -5.85 54.63 -24.42
CA TYR A 161 -4.86 54.77 -25.47
C TYR A 161 -5.55 55.06 -26.81
N TYR A 162 -5.14 56.13 -27.50
CA TYR A 162 -5.74 56.53 -28.76
C TYR A 162 -4.71 57.09 -29.75
N ARG A 163 -5.08 57.09 -31.03
CA ARG A 163 -4.29 57.72 -32.10
C ARG A 163 -5.21 58.62 -32.94
N PRO A 164 -5.02 59.95 -32.92
CA PRO A 164 -5.84 60.85 -33.72
C PRO A 164 -5.54 60.67 -35.22
N TYR A 165 -6.52 61.00 -36.06
CA TYR A 165 -6.38 60.90 -37.53
C TYR A 165 -5.29 61.85 -38.06
N TYR A 166 -5.16 63.04 -37.47
CA TYR A 166 -4.08 63.98 -37.74
C TYR A 166 -3.21 64.17 -36.49
N LEU A 167 -1.91 63.94 -36.61
CA LEU A 167 -0.93 64.12 -35.53
C LEU A 167 -0.35 65.53 -35.59
N LEU A 168 -0.42 66.27 -34.49
CA LEU A 168 0.26 67.55 -34.38
C LEU A 168 1.78 67.34 -34.26
N PRO A 169 2.62 68.28 -34.74
CA PRO A 169 4.07 68.16 -34.61
C PRO A 169 4.55 67.97 -33.16
N SER A 170 3.90 68.63 -32.19
CA SER A 170 4.19 68.48 -30.75
C SER A 170 3.88 67.08 -30.22
N GLN A 171 2.75 66.51 -30.64
CA GLN A 171 2.35 65.14 -30.25
C GLN A 171 3.26 64.09 -30.89
N LYS A 172 3.70 64.33 -32.12
CA LYS A 172 4.66 63.44 -32.80
C LYS A 172 6.01 63.45 -32.06
N ALA A 173 6.54 64.61 -31.74
CA ALA A 173 7.78 64.73 -30.97
C ALA A 173 7.67 64.04 -29.60
N TYR A 174 6.53 64.15 -28.93
CA TYR A 174 6.25 63.45 -27.68
C TYR A 174 6.28 61.92 -27.86
N LEU A 175 5.59 61.38 -28.87
CA LEU A 175 5.59 59.93 -29.14
C LEU A 175 6.99 59.42 -29.51
N ASP A 176 7.77 60.20 -30.25
CA ASP A 176 9.13 59.84 -30.63
C ASP A 176 10.05 59.80 -29.39
N GLN A 177 9.92 60.75 -28.46
CA GLN A 177 10.62 60.71 -27.15
C GLN A 177 10.22 59.48 -26.33
N VAL A 178 8.92 59.19 -26.21
CA VAL A 178 8.43 58.03 -25.45
C VAL A 178 8.88 56.70 -26.07
N LYS A 179 9.09 56.65 -27.39
CA LYS A 179 9.67 55.48 -28.07
C LYS A 179 11.15 55.32 -27.72
N GLU A 180 11.94 56.38 -27.82
CA GLU A 180 13.36 56.37 -27.45
C GLU A 180 13.60 55.99 -25.98
N GLU A 181 12.68 56.35 -25.07
CA GLU A 181 12.76 55.97 -23.65
C GLU A 181 12.37 54.51 -23.36
N LYS A 182 11.58 53.87 -24.24
CA LYS A 182 11.02 52.52 -24.02
C LYS A 182 11.70 51.43 -24.85
N ASP A 183 12.51 51.80 -25.84
CA ASP A 183 13.40 50.91 -26.61
C ASP A 183 14.67 50.55 -25.82
#